data_AF-A0A5J4UPM4-F1
#
_entry.id   AF-A0A5J4UPM4-F1
#
_cell.length_a   1.000
_cell.length_b   1.000
_cell.length_c   1.000
_cell.angle_alpha   90.00
_cell.angle_beta   90.00
_cell.angle_gamma   90.00
#
_symmetry.space_group_name_H-M   'P 1'
#
loop_
_entity.id
_entity.type
_entity.pdbx_description
1 polymer ?
#
loop_
_entity_poly.entity_id
_entity_poly.type
_entity_poly.pdbx_seq_one_letter_code
_entity_poly.pdbx_strand_id
1 'polypeptide(L)'
;SYIPPAGTKNYAPPESYNANKMMKSSDIFAVGDILIELITCVHPFEGKTQEETIANIKAGKYKEIPAYVHGELREMLISMLNLDASRRPTVDILLQSDIMELVKSSNANSSSSRNQPIPVDKATQEAIIVRRETQIVQISPIFIIKKESQGKQQGNKFIHSDKNDWCTIAIDPVVSEGIVRFEVVFKNSGGFLISFGIADASCSFAAGSHPADDGKKTVRYYNNGDLDHITEYKTNNGRYQDGQRISAIVDMTSNPRKVAFYVDDIEQPNFMIGIPSKIRFWAYTYYQSSSFTVTKFERLVQFTSQEVFGSKALYWGKSWK
;
A
#
# COMPACT_ATOMS: atom_id res chain seq x y z
N SER A 1 5.62 -28.72 41.57
CA SER A 1 4.68 -27.69 41.09
C SER A 1 5.04 -26.40 41.78
N TYR A 2 5.71 -25.48 41.08
CA TYR A 2 6.01 -24.16 41.62
C TYR A 2 4.72 -23.35 41.52
N ILE A 3 4.10 -23.02 42.65
CA ILE A 3 2.93 -22.14 42.70
C ILE A 3 3.48 -20.72 42.75
N PRO A 4 3.29 -19.89 41.71
CA PRO A 4 3.78 -18.52 41.72
C PRO A 4 3.06 -17.70 42.82
N PRO A 5 3.76 -16.79 43.51
CA PRO A 5 3.13 -15.90 44.48
C PRO A 5 2.04 -15.04 43.84
N ALA A 6 0.97 -14.77 44.59
CA ALA A 6 -0.15 -13.92 44.18
C ALA A 6 0.37 -12.58 43.64
N GLY A 7 0.13 -12.31 42.36
CA GLY A 7 0.66 -11.17 41.62
C GLY A 7 1.60 -11.55 40.46
N THR A 8 2.11 -12.78 40.39
CA THR A 8 2.95 -13.25 39.28
C THR A 8 2.07 -13.69 38.10
N LYS A 9 2.23 -13.04 36.94
CA LYS A 9 1.56 -13.42 35.69
C LYS A 9 2.13 -14.73 35.12
N ASN A 10 1.34 -15.48 34.35
CA ASN A 10 1.75 -16.77 33.76
C ASN A 10 2.16 -16.59 32.30
N TYR A 11 3.45 -16.74 32.01
CA TYR A 11 4.01 -16.70 30.64
C TYR A 11 4.35 -18.08 30.08
N ALA A 12 3.97 -19.15 30.79
CA ALA A 12 4.31 -20.50 30.36
C ALA A 12 3.43 -20.93 29.17
N PRO A 13 3.99 -21.61 28.16
CA PRO A 13 3.29 -21.95 26.93
C PRO A 13 2.36 -23.17 27.10
N PRO A 14 1.44 -23.43 26.17
CA PRO A 14 0.49 -24.54 26.28
C PRO A 14 1.15 -25.92 26.44
N GLU A 15 2.28 -26.19 25.78
CA GLU A 15 2.97 -27.48 25.86
C GLU A 15 3.56 -27.80 27.24
N SER A 16 3.88 -26.78 28.06
CA SER A 16 4.39 -27.00 29.41
C SER A 16 3.30 -27.60 30.31
N TYR A 17 2.04 -27.30 30.05
CA TYR A 17 0.91 -27.82 30.81
C TYR A 17 0.32 -29.11 30.25
N ASN A 18 0.50 -29.37 28.95
CA ASN A 18 -0.08 -30.53 28.27
C ASN A 18 0.89 -31.72 28.24
N ALA A 19 2.19 -31.46 28.08
CA ALA A 19 3.22 -32.49 27.91
C ALA A 19 4.38 -32.37 28.92
N ASN A 20 4.32 -31.40 29.85
CA ASN A 20 5.39 -31.08 30.79
C ASN A 20 6.77 -30.94 30.12
N LYS A 21 6.77 -30.38 28.90
CA LYS A 21 7.93 -30.27 28.03
C LYS A 21 8.18 -28.81 27.67
N MET A 22 9.42 -28.37 27.88
CA MET A 22 9.91 -27.06 27.47
C MET A 22 10.84 -27.22 26.26
N MET A 23 10.74 -26.30 25.31
CA MET A 23 11.49 -26.27 24.05
C MET A 23 11.99 -24.86 23.76
N LYS A 24 12.89 -24.67 22.79
CA LYS A 24 13.27 -23.31 22.34
C LYS A 24 12.06 -22.49 21.87
N SER A 25 11.09 -23.16 21.25
CA SER A 25 9.81 -22.54 20.83
C SER A 25 8.92 -22.14 22.02
N SER A 26 9.15 -22.70 23.21
CA SER A 26 8.48 -22.29 24.45
C SER A 26 8.87 -20.87 24.85
N ASP A 27 10.15 -20.52 24.69
CA ASP A 27 10.65 -19.17 24.94
C ASP A 27 10.08 -18.17 23.92
N ILE A 28 9.90 -18.59 22.65
CA ILE A 28 9.26 -17.76 21.61
C ILE A 28 7.83 -17.36 22.01
N PHE A 29 7.07 -18.29 22.56
CA PHE A 29 5.71 -18.00 23.04
C PHE A 29 5.72 -16.99 24.19
N ALA A 30 6.59 -17.21 25.19
CA ALA A 30 6.70 -16.31 26.33
C ALA A 30 7.09 -14.89 25.91
N VAL A 31 8.02 -14.74 24.95
CA VAL A 31 8.37 -13.43 24.40
C VAL A 31 7.18 -12.80 23.68
N GLY A 32 6.42 -13.56 22.88
CA GLY A 32 5.24 -13.04 22.18
C GLY A 32 4.17 -12.54 23.15
N ASP A 33 3.93 -13.28 24.22
CA ASP A 33 3.01 -12.94 25.30
C ASP A 33 3.41 -11.62 25.99
N ILE A 34 4.69 -11.51 26.37
CA ILE A 34 5.26 -10.31 26.98
C ILE A 34 5.19 -9.11 26.04
N LEU A 35 5.50 -9.29 24.74
CA LEU A 35 5.44 -8.18 23.78
C LEU A 35 4.03 -7.64 23.60
N ILE A 36 3.02 -8.51 23.54
CA ILE A 36 1.61 -8.07 23.48
C ILE A 36 1.24 -7.35 24.78
N GLU A 37 1.66 -7.87 25.94
CA GLU A 37 1.43 -7.20 27.21
C GLU A 37 2.10 -5.82 27.27
N LEU A 38 3.33 -5.66 26.76
CA LEU A 38 4.02 -4.37 26.71
C LEU A 38 3.30 -3.35 25.82
N ILE A 39 2.78 -3.81 24.68
CA ILE A 39 2.08 -2.94 23.72
C ILE A 39 0.71 -2.51 24.27
N THR A 40 -0.02 -3.46 24.85
CA THR A 40 -1.42 -3.25 25.25
C THR A 40 -1.56 -2.86 26.72
N CYS A 41 -0.49 -2.96 27.50
CA CYS A 41 -0.47 -2.89 28.96
C CYS A 41 -1.39 -3.93 29.63
N VAL A 42 -1.78 -4.98 28.91
CA VAL A 42 -2.75 -6.00 29.34
C VAL A 42 -2.26 -7.38 28.93
N HIS A 43 -2.20 -8.31 29.88
CA HIS A 43 -1.80 -9.68 29.59
C HIS A 43 -2.85 -10.36 28.68
N PRO A 44 -2.45 -10.90 27.51
CA PRO A 44 -3.38 -11.28 26.45
C PRO A 44 -4.27 -12.46 26.85
N PHE A 45 -3.78 -13.40 27.66
CA PHE A 45 -4.56 -14.56 28.13
C PHE A 45 -5.23 -14.37 29.50
N GLU A 46 -5.15 -13.19 30.11
CA GLU A 46 -5.59 -12.99 31.50
C GLU A 46 -7.07 -13.27 31.73
N GLY A 47 -7.33 -14.24 32.62
CA GLY A 47 -8.64 -14.54 33.19
C GLY A 47 -8.81 -13.99 34.60
N LYS A 48 -9.98 -14.22 35.22
CA LYS A 48 -10.28 -13.81 36.60
C LYS A 48 -9.48 -14.59 37.64
N THR A 49 -9.08 -15.82 37.30
CA THR A 49 -8.21 -16.66 38.13
C THR A 49 -6.99 -17.15 37.35
N GLN A 50 -6.03 -17.71 38.08
CA GLN A 50 -4.83 -18.30 37.48
C GLN A 50 -5.19 -19.50 36.60
N GLU A 51 -6.16 -20.31 37.03
CA GLU A 51 -6.68 -21.47 36.30
C GLU A 51 -7.39 -21.05 35.02
N GLU A 52 -8.16 -19.96 35.05
CA GLU A 52 -8.80 -19.40 33.85
C GLU A 52 -7.76 -18.89 32.85
N THR A 53 -6.70 -18.24 33.34
CA THR A 53 -5.58 -17.81 32.51
C THR A 53 -4.88 -19.00 31.84
N ILE A 54 -4.62 -20.07 32.59
CA ILE A 54 -4.03 -21.31 32.05
C ILE A 54 -4.96 -21.97 31.03
N ALA A 55 -6.27 -21.99 31.28
CA ALA A 55 -7.26 -22.51 30.35
C ALA A 55 -7.29 -21.70 29.04
N ASN A 56 -7.22 -20.37 29.12
CA ASN A 56 -7.11 -19.48 27.97
C ASN A 56 -5.84 -19.75 27.14
N ILE A 57 -4.68 -19.91 27.80
CA ILE A 57 -3.40 -20.27 27.14
C ILE A 57 -3.54 -21.60 26.39
N LYS A 58 -4.07 -22.64 27.06
CA LYS A 58 -4.27 -23.96 26.44
C LYS A 58 -5.22 -23.93 25.25
N ALA A 59 -6.24 -23.09 25.29
CA ALA A 59 -7.23 -22.93 24.24
C ALA A 59 -6.81 -21.95 23.13
N GLY A 60 -5.70 -21.21 23.29
CA GLY A 60 -5.30 -20.15 22.37
C GLY A 60 -6.25 -18.97 22.37
N LYS A 61 -7.01 -18.78 23.46
CA LYS A 61 -8.01 -17.73 23.60
C LYS A 61 -7.38 -16.51 24.27
N TYR A 62 -6.85 -15.60 23.46
CA TYR A 62 -6.35 -14.31 23.93
C TYR A 62 -7.33 -13.17 23.60
N LYS A 63 -7.22 -12.07 24.34
CA LYS A 63 -7.91 -10.80 24.09
C LYS A 63 -7.51 -10.27 22.70
N GLU A 64 -8.45 -9.63 22.02
CA GLU A 64 -8.19 -9.10 20.68
C GLU A 64 -7.02 -8.12 20.67
N ILE A 65 -6.11 -8.30 19.71
CA ILE A 65 -4.99 -7.38 19.51
C ILE A 65 -5.56 -6.07 18.94
N PRO A 66 -5.29 -4.90 19.56
CA PRO A 66 -5.86 -3.63 19.11
C PRO A 66 -5.52 -3.28 17.65
N ALA A 67 -6.44 -2.60 16.97
CA ALA A 67 -6.32 -2.27 15.54
C ALA A 67 -5.07 -1.44 15.18
N TYR A 68 -4.50 -0.70 16.13
CA TYR A 68 -3.26 0.05 15.91
C TYR A 68 -2.02 -0.86 15.76
N VAL A 69 -2.07 -2.11 16.25
CA VAL A 69 -1.04 -3.12 15.99
C VAL A 69 -1.42 -3.83 14.71
N HIS A 70 -0.81 -3.42 13.60
CA HIS A 70 -1.12 -3.90 12.25
C HIS A 70 0.15 -4.29 11.48
N GLY A 71 -0.03 -4.91 10.31
CA GLY A 71 1.08 -5.30 9.44
C GLY A 71 1.97 -6.39 10.03
N GLU A 72 3.27 -6.34 9.71
CA GLU A 72 4.26 -7.37 10.06
C GLU A 72 4.32 -7.64 11.59
N LEU A 73 4.24 -6.60 12.42
CA LEU A 73 4.27 -6.76 13.88
C LEU A 73 3.10 -7.61 14.38
N ARG A 74 1.90 -7.37 13.85
CA ARG A 74 0.70 -8.13 14.23
C ARG A 74 0.85 -9.61 13.85
N GLU A 75 1.24 -9.87 12.60
CA GLU A 75 1.42 -11.24 12.10
C GLU A 75 2.54 -11.97 12.84
N MET A 76 3.63 -11.27 13.17
CA MET A 76 4.72 -11.80 14.00
C MET A 76 4.21 -12.22 15.39
N LEU A 77 3.51 -11.33 16.10
CA LEU A 77 3.00 -11.62 17.44
C LEU A 77 2.01 -12.80 17.44
N ILE A 78 1.11 -12.87 16.45
CA ILE A 78 0.19 -13.99 16.27
C ILE A 78 0.95 -15.30 16.00
N SER A 79 1.99 -15.26 15.15
CA SER A 79 2.79 -16.44 14.84
C SER A 79 3.58 -16.97 16.05
N MET A 80 4.05 -16.08 16.93
CA MET A 80 4.75 -16.44 18.17
C MET A 80 3.82 -17.12 19.19
N LEU A 81 2.53 -16.77 19.20
CA LEU A 81 1.51 -17.37 20.06
C LEU A 81 0.86 -18.65 19.50
N ASN A 82 1.42 -19.26 18.44
CA ASN A 82 0.86 -20.47 17.85
C ASN A 82 0.78 -21.62 18.88
N LEU A 83 -0.37 -22.31 18.96
CA LEU A 83 -0.55 -23.45 19.88
C LEU A 83 0.35 -24.62 19.53
N ASP A 84 0.61 -24.83 18.24
CA ASP A 84 1.58 -25.82 17.78
C ASP A 84 2.98 -25.21 17.86
N ALA A 85 3.76 -25.67 18.84
CA ALA A 85 5.13 -25.22 19.08
C ALA A 85 6.04 -25.34 17.85
N SER A 86 5.77 -26.29 16.94
CA SER A 86 6.56 -26.47 15.71
C SER A 86 6.26 -25.45 14.62
N ARG A 87 5.11 -24.76 14.71
CA ARG A 87 4.69 -23.71 13.78
C ARG A 87 5.09 -22.31 14.22
N ARG A 88 5.64 -22.16 15.42
CA ARG A 88 6.20 -20.87 15.88
C ARG A 88 7.47 -20.56 15.09
N PRO A 89 7.74 -19.28 14.76
CA PRO A 89 8.97 -18.90 14.09
C PRO A 89 10.19 -19.20 14.98
N THR A 90 11.33 -19.46 14.35
CA THR A 90 12.61 -19.55 15.08
C THR A 90 13.13 -18.16 15.41
N VAL A 91 14.07 -18.08 16.36
CA VAL A 91 14.78 -16.83 16.68
C VAL A 91 15.41 -16.23 15.41
N ASP A 92 16.02 -17.05 14.55
CA ASP A 92 16.65 -16.56 13.32
C ASP A 92 15.64 -15.88 12.38
N ILE A 93 14.44 -16.47 12.22
CA ILE A 93 13.36 -15.87 11.42
C ILE A 93 12.90 -14.54 12.03
N LEU A 94 12.73 -14.49 13.36
CA LEU A 94 12.36 -13.25 14.05
C LEU A 94 13.43 -12.18 13.94
N LEU A 95 14.71 -12.55 14.05
CA LEU A 95 15.84 -11.62 13.94
C LEU A 95 16.07 -11.11 12.52
N GLN A 96 15.58 -11.81 11.50
CA GLN A 96 15.62 -11.41 10.10
C GLN A 96 14.39 -10.57 9.67
N SER A 97 13.43 -10.37 10.57
CA SER A 97 12.29 -9.48 10.32
C SER A 97 12.74 -8.04 10.11
N ASP A 98 11.96 -7.29 9.32
CA ASP A 98 12.29 -5.89 9.02
C ASP A 98 12.27 -5.04 10.29
N ILE A 99 11.39 -5.38 11.24
CA ILE A 99 11.30 -4.76 12.58
C ILE A 99 12.62 -4.93 13.34
N MET A 100 13.19 -6.13 13.36
CA MET A 100 14.39 -6.38 14.16
C MET A 100 15.65 -5.83 13.49
N GLU A 101 15.72 -5.81 12.16
CA GLU A 101 16.80 -5.13 11.43
C GLU A 101 16.77 -3.61 11.64
N LEU A 102 15.59 -3.01 11.77
CA LEU A 102 15.43 -1.60 12.14
C LEU A 102 15.96 -1.30 13.55
N VAL A 103 15.68 -2.18 14.51
CA VAL A 103 16.19 -2.05 15.89
C VAL A 103 17.71 -2.22 15.95
N LYS A 104 18.28 -3.18 15.21
CA LYS A 104 19.75 -3.37 15.10
C LYS A 104 20.43 -2.14 14.52
N SER A 105 19.88 -1.58 13.45
CA SER A 105 20.39 -0.37 12.78
C SER A 105 20.32 0.85 13.70
N SER A 106 19.33 0.91 14.59
CA SER A 106 19.19 1.98 15.60
C SER A 106 20.19 1.84 16.75
N ASN A 107 20.51 0.60 17.15
CA ASN A 107 21.45 0.30 18.24
C ASN A 107 22.93 0.34 17.81
N ALA A 108 23.25 0.10 16.54
CA ALA A 108 24.62 0.17 16.03
C ALA A 108 25.20 1.60 16.02
N ASN A 109 24.34 2.62 15.94
CA ASN A 109 24.73 4.04 15.95
C ASN A 109 24.88 4.63 17.38
N SER A 110 24.73 3.81 18.43
CA SER A 110 24.74 4.26 19.82
C SER A 110 25.82 3.57 20.66
N SER A 111 27.04 3.54 20.14
CA SER A 111 28.25 3.32 20.97
C SER A 111 28.90 4.65 21.37
N SER A 112 28.14 5.52 22.05
CA SER A 112 28.59 6.34 23.19
C SER A 112 27.49 7.29 23.68
N SER A 113 27.14 7.14 24.97
CA SER A 113 26.38 8.05 25.85
C SER A 113 24.95 8.45 25.47
N ARG A 114 24.02 8.00 26.33
CA ARG A 114 22.61 8.42 26.43
C ARG A 114 22.48 9.92 26.72
N ASN A 115 21.41 10.51 26.16
CA ASN A 115 20.77 11.80 26.49
C ASN A 115 21.34 13.08 25.86
N GLN A 116 21.05 13.34 24.57
CA GLN A 116 20.69 14.68 24.05
C GLN A 116 19.74 14.55 22.84
N PRO A 117 18.86 15.54 22.56
CA PRO A 117 17.98 15.50 21.39
C PRO A 117 18.82 15.54 20.10
N ILE A 118 18.60 14.57 19.22
CA ILE A 118 19.32 14.43 17.95
C ILE A 118 19.01 15.64 17.05
N PRO A 119 20.00 16.44 16.64
CA PRO A 119 19.86 17.29 15.46
C PRO A 119 19.95 16.36 14.25
N VAL A 120 18.83 16.15 13.55
CA VAL A 120 18.80 15.35 12.32
C VAL A 120 19.52 16.15 11.24
N ASP A 121 20.75 15.74 10.90
CA ASP A 121 21.48 16.34 9.78
C ASP A 121 20.88 15.86 8.45
N LYS A 122 20.75 16.79 7.50
CA LYS A 122 20.11 16.61 6.19
C LYS A 122 20.63 15.40 5.44
N ALA A 123 21.92 15.08 5.57
CA ALA A 123 22.55 13.95 4.91
C ALA A 123 21.98 12.59 5.37
N THR A 124 21.60 12.47 6.65
CA THR A 124 20.99 11.24 7.20
C THR A 124 19.53 11.10 6.76
N GLN A 125 18.81 12.23 6.64
CA GLN A 125 17.47 12.25 6.09
C GLN A 125 17.47 11.87 4.60
N GLU A 126 18.45 12.36 3.84
CA GLU A 126 18.65 12.04 2.43
C GLU A 126 19.04 10.56 2.22
N ALA A 127 19.90 9.99 3.07
CA ALA A 127 20.28 8.58 2.96
C ALA A 127 19.15 7.58 3.29
N ILE A 128 18.24 7.93 4.20
CA ILE A 128 17.05 7.13 4.54
C ILE A 128 16.00 7.18 3.40
N ILE A 129 15.85 8.34 2.74
CA ILE A 129 14.98 8.49 1.56
C ILE A 129 15.52 7.61 0.41
N VAL A 130 16.83 7.63 0.16
CA VAL A 130 17.46 6.84 -0.91
C VAL A 130 17.38 5.31 -0.68
N ARG A 131 17.41 4.85 0.58
CA ARG A 131 17.33 3.40 0.89
C ARG A 131 15.91 2.83 0.91
N ARG A 132 14.87 3.65 1.09
CA ARG A 132 13.47 3.25 0.85
C ARG A 132 13.15 3.08 -0.64
N GLU A 133 13.90 3.74 -1.52
CA GLU A 133 13.71 3.64 -2.98
C GLU A 133 14.35 2.40 -3.62
N THR A 134 15.18 1.63 -2.89
CA THR A 134 16.02 0.57 -3.50
C THR A 134 15.42 -0.85 -3.53
N GLN A 135 14.15 -1.04 -3.18
CA GLN A 135 13.36 -2.22 -3.57
C GLN A 135 12.23 -1.88 -4.55
N ILE A 136 12.15 -0.63 -4.99
CA ILE A 136 11.16 -0.18 -5.94
C ILE A 136 11.69 -0.47 -7.35
N VAL A 137 11.08 -1.45 -8.02
CA VAL A 137 11.44 -1.74 -9.42
C VAL A 137 10.81 -0.66 -10.29
N GLN A 138 11.63 0.28 -10.73
CA GLN A 138 11.23 1.32 -11.68
C GLN A 138 10.90 0.69 -13.03
N ILE A 139 9.84 1.20 -13.65
CA ILE A 139 9.31 0.80 -14.94
C ILE A 139 9.44 2.01 -15.87
N SER A 140 10.13 1.83 -16.99
CA SER A 140 10.21 2.89 -18.00
C SER A 140 8.90 2.97 -18.79
N PRO A 141 8.20 4.13 -18.80
CA PRO A 141 6.96 4.29 -19.56
C PRO A 141 7.25 4.40 -21.06
N ILE A 142 6.47 3.68 -21.86
CA ILE A 142 6.44 3.82 -23.31
C ILE A 142 5.07 4.37 -23.71
N PHE A 143 5.04 5.53 -24.37
CA PHE A 143 3.79 6.16 -24.80
C PHE A 143 3.36 5.61 -26.16
N ILE A 144 2.14 5.08 -26.21
CA ILE A 144 1.56 4.57 -27.45
C ILE A 144 1.01 5.75 -28.26
N ILE A 145 1.88 6.33 -29.08
CA ILE A 145 1.57 7.44 -29.99
C ILE A 145 1.25 6.85 -31.36
N LYS A 146 0.01 6.96 -31.84
CA LYS A 146 -0.44 6.39 -33.12
C LYS A 146 -0.09 7.26 -34.32
N LYS A 147 -0.05 8.58 -34.13
CA LYS A 147 0.33 9.56 -35.16
C LYS A 147 1.15 10.68 -34.53
N GLU A 148 2.11 11.21 -35.29
CA GLU A 148 2.91 12.38 -34.90
C GLU A 148 2.05 13.60 -34.55
N SER A 149 0.84 13.70 -35.13
CA SER A 149 -0.13 14.76 -34.82
C SER A 149 -0.63 14.76 -33.38
N GLN A 150 -0.51 13.65 -32.64
CA GLN A 150 -0.86 13.62 -31.23
C GLN A 150 0.18 14.32 -30.39
N GLY A 151 1.46 14.25 -30.75
CA GLY A 151 2.55 14.77 -29.94
C GLY A 151 3.78 13.87 -29.99
N LYS A 152 4.68 14.08 -29.02
CA LYS A 152 5.96 13.37 -28.94
C LYS A 152 6.32 12.99 -27.51
N GLN A 153 7.09 11.92 -27.38
CA GLN A 153 7.71 11.49 -26.12
C GLN A 153 9.12 12.12 -26.00
N GLN A 154 9.44 12.66 -24.84
CA GLN A 154 10.77 13.11 -24.44
C GLN A 154 11.09 12.51 -23.06
N GLY A 155 11.80 11.38 -23.04
CA GLY A 155 12.00 10.61 -21.80
C GLY A 155 10.66 10.15 -21.23
N ASN A 156 10.40 10.48 -19.96
CA ASN A 156 9.14 10.16 -19.28
C ASN A 156 8.05 11.23 -19.47
N LYS A 157 8.24 12.18 -20.39
CA LYS A 157 7.31 13.29 -20.63
C LYS A 157 6.66 13.17 -22.00
N PHE A 158 5.34 13.25 -22.04
CA PHE A 158 4.58 13.42 -23.27
C PHE A 158 4.33 14.91 -23.49
N ILE A 159 4.53 15.38 -24.72
CA ILE A 159 4.25 16.76 -25.14
C ILE A 159 3.21 16.68 -26.25
N HIS A 160 2.02 17.23 -25.98
CA HIS A 160 0.95 17.32 -26.96
C HIS A 160 1.35 18.26 -28.11
N SER A 161 0.76 18.06 -29.29
CA SER A 161 1.03 18.88 -30.46
C SER A 161 0.53 20.32 -30.28
N ASP A 162 0.92 21.20 -31.20
CA ASP A 162 0.60 22.62 -31.14
C ASP A 162 -0.83 22.94 -31.66
N LYS A 163 -1.78 22.02 -31.45
CA LYS A 163 -3.19 22.19 -31.78
C LYS A 163 -4.06 21.70 -30.63
N ASN A 164 -5.18 22.37 -30.42
CA ASN A 164 -6.20 21.89 -29.49
C ASN A 164 -6.93 20.69 -30.11
N ASP A 165 -6.77 19.52 -29.52
CA ASP A 165 -7.41 18.29 -29.98
C ASP A 165 -7.50 17.27 -28.84
N TRP A 166 -8.43 16.31 -28.93
CA TRP A 166 -8.51 15.25 -27.93
C TRP A 166 -7.28 14.34 -28.02
N CYS A 167 -6.52 14.26 -26.93
CA CYS A 167 -5.29 13.48 -26.90
C CYS A 167 -5.25 12.53 -25.71
N THR A 168 -5.65 11.28 -25.95
CA THR A 168 -5.52 10.18 -24.99
C THR A 168 -4.34 9.31 -25.37
N ILE A 169 -3.43 9.07 -24.42
CA ILE A 169 -2.22 8.28 -24.62
C ILE A 169 -2.22 7.09 -23.66
N ALA A 170 -2.28 5.89 -24.22
CA ALA A 170 -2.06 4.64 -23.47
C ALA A 170 -0.56 4.41 -23.22
N ILE A 171 -0.24 3.73 -22.13
CA ILE A 171 1.13 3.62 -21.63
C ILE A 171 1.49 2.14 -21.44
N ASP A 172 2.67 1.77 -21.93
CA ASP A 172 3.31 0.47 -21.76
C ASP A 172 4.34 0.51 -20.62
N PRO A 173 4.59 -0.63 -19.94
CA PRO A 173 4.02 -1.95 -20.19
C PRO A 173 2.59 -2.15 -19.65
N VAL A 174 1.90 -3.15 -20.18
CA VAL A 174 0.67 -3.72 -19.59
C VAL A 174 0.96 -4.22 -18.17
N VAL A 175 0.06 -3.92 -17.24
CA VAL A 175 0.10 -4.44 -15.87
C VAL A 175 -0.85 -5.62 -15.76
N SER A 176 -0.35 -6.77 -15.31
CA SER A 176 -1.15 -7.99 -15.12
C SER A 176 -0.92 -8.68 -13.77
N GLU A 177 0.02 -8.20 -12.97
CA GLU A 177 0.45 -8.85 -11.73
C GLU A 177 1.12 -7.86 -10.78
N GLY A 178 1.17 -8.22 -9.50
CA GLY A 178 1.79 -7.45 -8.44
C GLY A 178 1.02 -6.17 -8.10
N ILE A 179 1.70 -5.29 -7.37
CA ILE A 179 1.19 -3.99 -6.96
C ILE A 179 2.00 -2.94 -7.69
N VAL A 180 1.34 -2.00 -8.37
CA VAL A 180 1.99 -1.03 -9.24
C VAL A 180 1.47 0.37 -8.95
N ARG A 181 2.40 1.31 -8.73
CA ARG A 181 2.10 2.74 -8.64
C ARG A 181 2.44 3.41 -9.97
N PHE A 182 1.53 4.25 -10.43
CA PHE A 182 1.72 5.10 -11.59
C PHE A 182 1.35 6.54 -11.22
N GLU A 183 2.29 7.46 -11.32
CA GLU A 183 2.17 8.86 -10.93
C GLU A 183 2.52 9.79 -12.09
N VAL A 184 1.70 10.83 -12.28
CA VAL A 184 1.84 11.81 -13.34
C VAL A 184 1.67 13.23 -12.81
N VAL A 185 2.40 14.18 -13.42
CA VAL A 185 2.23 15.62 -13.24
C VAL A 185 1.89 16.26 -14.58
N PHE A 186 0.75 16.95 -14.65
CA PHE A 186 0.33 17.73 -15.82
C PHE A 186 0.90 19.15 -15.80
N LYS A 187 1.13 19.72 -16.98
CA LYS A 187 1.57 21.11 -17.17
C LYS A 187 1.00 21.71 -18.45
N ASN A 188 0.75 23.02 -18.41
CA ASN A 188 0.26 23.83 -19.52
C ASN A 188 -1.08 23.32 -20.05
N SER A 189 -1.99 22.87 -19.19
CA SER A 189 -3.34 22.44 -19.60
C SER A 189 -4.25 23.60 -19.98
N GLY A 190 -3.85 24.85 -19.72
CA GLY A 190 -4.65 26.04 -20.05
C GLY A 190 -5.98 26.12 -19.30
N GLY A 191 -6.12 25.38 -18.19
CA GLY A 191 -7.37 25.25 -17.44
C GLY A 191 -8.41 24.32 -18.08
N PHE A 192 -8.06 23.65 -19.20
CA PHE A 192 -8.92 22.65 -19.80
C PHE A 192 -8.96 21.36 -18.97
N LEU A 193 -9.96 20.54 -19.24
CA LEU A 193 -10.13 19.25 -18.59
C LEU A 193 -8.93 18.34 -18.90
N ILE A 194 -8.33 17.78 -17.86
CA ILE A 194 -7.30 16.74 -17.93
C ILE A 194 -7.78 15.53 -17.15
N SER A 195 -7.28 14.36 -17.54
CA SER A 195 -7.71 13.10 -16.93
C SER A 195 -6.60 12.08 -16.97
N PHE A 196 -6.62 11.14 -16.04
CA PHE A 196 -5.81 9.94 -16.12
C PHE A 196 -6.57 8.78 -15.51
N GLY A 197 -6.09 7.56 -15.76
CA GLY A 197 -6.60 6.40 -15.07
C GLY A 197 -6.11 5.10 -15.69
N ILE A 198 -6.98 4.09 -15.64
CA ILE A 198 -6.69 2.76 -16.17
C ILE A 198 -7.66 2.39 -17.30
N ALA A 199 -7.23 1.51 -18.17
CA ALA A 199 -8.03 0.92 -19.22
C ALA A 199 -7.81 -0.59 -19.28
N ASP A 200 -8.76 -1.33 -19.85
CA ASP A 200 -8.49 -2.69 -20.30
C ASP A 200 -7.26 -2.72 -21.23
N ALA A 201 -6.42 -3.76 -21.12
CA ALA A 201 -5.15 -3.81 -21.87
C ALA A 201 -5.31 -3.78 -23.40
N SER A 202 -6.51 -4.04 -23.93
CA SER A 202 -6.81 -3.92 -25.36
C SER A 202 -6.90 -2.47 -25.86
N CYS A 203 -7.05 -1.48 -24.96
CA CYS A 203 -7.17 -0.07 -25.34
C CYS A 203 -5.83 0.51 -25.82
N SER A 204 -5.86 1.28 -26.90
CA SER A 204 -4.68 1.99 -27.41
C SER A 204 -4.94 3.32 -28.12
N PHE A 205 -6.15 3.86 -28.02
CA PHE A 205 -6.63 5.20 -28.44
C PHE A 205 -6.11 5.74 -29.79
N ALA A 206 -7.02 5.97 -30.74
CA ALA A 206 -6.64 6.63 -32.00
C ALA A 206 -6.28 8.11 -31.77
N ALA A 207 -5.62 8.72 -32.75
CA ALA A 207 -5.39 10.16 -32.74
C ALA A 207 -6.73 10.91 -32.77
N GLY A 208 -6.90 11.91 -31.90
CA GLY A 208 -8.16 12.64 -31.76
C GLY A 208 -9.21 11.92 -30.90
N SER A 209 -8.87 10.84 -30.20
CA SER A 209 -9.83 10.09 -29.38
C SER A 209 -9.91 10.60 -27.94
N HIS A 210 -11.14 10.67 -27.44
CA HIS A 210 -11.46 10.90 -26.02
C HIS A 210 -11.36 9.58 -25.23
N PRO A 211 -10.98 9.57 -23.94
CA PRO A 211 -10.84 8.32 -23.18
C PRO A 211 -12.14 7.53 -22.98
N ALA A 212 -13.30 8.11 -23.29
CA ALA A 212 -14.60 7.44 -23.24
C ALA A 212 -14.94 6.67 -24.53
N ASP A 213 -14.27 6.96 -25.65
CA ASP A 213 -14.63 6.44 -26.98
C ASP A 213 -14.42 4.92 -27.11
N ASP A 214 -13.51 4.35 -26.33
CA ASP A 214 -13.18 2.90 -26.34
C ASP A 214 -14.23 2.02 -25.62
N GLY A 215 -15.46 2.52 -25.42
CA GLY A 215 -16.62 1.70 -25.10
C GLY A 215 -16.68 1.17 -23.67
N LYS A 216 -16.64 2.07 -22.68
CA LYS A 216 -16.75 1.75 -21.23
C LYS A 216 -15.60 0.86 -20.70
N LYS A 217 -14.46 0.82 -21.39
CA LYS A 217 -13.27 0.05 -20.99
C LYS A 217 -12.25 0.87 -20.19
N THR A 218 -12.63 2.05 -19.72
CA THR A 218 -11.73 2.98 -19.03
C THR A 218 -12.30 3.44 -17.70
N VAL A 219 -11.42 3.70 -16.75
CA VAL A 219 -11.69 4.45 -15.52
C VAL A 219 -11.01 5.79 -15.65
N ARG A 220 -11.78 6.88 -15.51
CA ARG A 220 -11.34 8.23 -15.85
C ARG A 220 -11.44 9.10 -14.61
N TYR A 221 -10.31 9.46 -14.00
CA TYR A 221 -10.29 10.39 -12.89
C TYR A 221 -9.95 11.79 -13.41
N TYR A 222 -10.95 12.66 -13.49
CA TYR A 222 -10.83 14.01 -14.02
C TYR A 222 -10.37 15.02 -12.96
N ASN A 223 -9.73 16.09 -13.42
CA ASN A 223 -9.21 17.17 -12.56
C ASN A 223 -10.30 17.95 -11.81
N ASN A 224 -11.54 17.89 -12.26
CA ASN A 224 -12.70 18.45 -11.56
C ASN A 224 -13.17 17.59 -10.35
N GLY A 225 -12.53 16.43 -10.11
CA GLY A 225 -12.84 15.51 -9.01
C GLY A 225 -13.75 14.33 -9.38
N ASP A 226 -14.23 14.26 -10.62
CA ASP A 226 -15.13 13.18 -11.03
C ASP A 226 -14.37 11.90 -11.38
N LEU A 227 -14.89 10.76 -10.93
CA LEU A 227 -14.37 9.44 -11.27
C LEU A 227 -15.37 8.68 -12.15
N ASP A 228 -15.07 8.51 -13.43
CA ASP A 228 -16.04 7.96 -14.38
C ASP A 228 -15.65 6.56 -14.87
N HIS A 229 -16.67 5.77 -15.22
CA HIS A 229 -16.51 4.49 -15.90
C HIS A 229 -17.69 4.21 -16.85
N ILE A 230 -18.70 3.47 -16.41
CA ILE A 230 -20.01 3.37 -17.07
C ILE A 230 -20.90 4.52 -16.60
N THR A 231 -20.86 4.77 -15.29
CA THR A 231 -21.44 5.98 -14.69
C THR A 231 -20.49 7.14 -14.91
N GLU A 232 -21.07 8.29 -15.25
CA GLU A 232 -20.38 9.56 -15.38
C GLU A 232 -20.69 10.46 -14.17
N TYR A 233 -19.81 11.41 -13.89
CA TYR A 233 -19.93 12.44 -12.85
C TYR A 233 -20.00 11.85 -11.43
N LYS A 234 -19.24 10.77 -11.15
CA LYS A 234 -19.18 10.25 -9.78
C LYS A 234 -18.29 11.16 -8.93
N THR A 235 -18.94 12.00 -8.14
CA THR A 235 -18.30 12.96 -7.24
C THR A 235 -17.79 12.30 -5.95
N ASN A 236 -17.08 13.09 -5.12
CA ASN A 236 -16.49 12.78 -3.81
C ASN A 236 -14.97 12.55 -3.82
N ASN A 237 -14.31 12.52 -4.99
CA ASN A 237 -12.86 12.66 -5.04
C ASN A 237 -12.48 14.15 -5.07
N GLY A 238 -11.28 14.45 -4.58
CA GLY A 238 -10.69 15.77 -4.61
C GLY A 238 -10.39 16.24 -6.02
N ARG A 239 -10.36 17.56 -6.21
CA ARG A 239 -9.91 18.18 -7.46
C ARG A 239 -8.39 18.21 -7.51
N TYR A 240 -7.85 18.33 -8.72
CA TYR A 240 -6.43 18.59 -8.91
C TYR A 240 -6.20 19.57 -10.05
N GLN A 241 -5.00 20.12 -10.14
CA GLN A 241 -4.60 21.07 -11.20
C GLN A 241 -3.16 20.81 -11.65
N ASP A 242 -2.72 21.55 -12.66
CA ASP A 242 -1.35 21.52 -13.13
C ASP A 242 -0.34 21.67 -11.99
N GLY A 243 0.74 20.90 -12.07
CA GLY A 243 1.82 20.88 -11.07
C GLY A 243 1.58 19.97 -9.86
N GLN A 244 0.35 19.52 -9.59
CA GLN A 244 0.10 18.53 -8.54
C GLN A 244 0.45 17.11 -9.00
N ARG A 245 0.79 16.24 -8.05
CA ARG A 245 1.07 14.83 -8.30
C ARG A 245 -0.22 14.04 -8.21
N ILE A 246 -0.65 13.43 -9.31
CA ILE A 246 -1.74 12.48 -9.28
C ILE A 246 -1.21 11.07 -9.47
N SER A 247 -1.77 10.10 -8.76
CA SER A 247 -1.33 8.72 -8.92
C SER A 247 -2.46 7.71 -8.77
N ALA A 248 -2.24 6.55 -9.37
CA ALA A 248 -3.06 5.37 -9.18
C ALA A 248 -2.18 4.23 -8.69
N ILE A 249 -2.63 3.55 -7.63
CA ILE A 249 -2.02 2.30 -7.17
C ILE A 249 -2.98 1.17 -7.50
N VAL A 250 -2.49 0.23 -8.31
CA VAL A 250 -3.22 -0.97 -8.73
C VAL A 250 -2.71 -2.16 -7.93
N ASP A 251 -3.62 -2.90 -7.32
CA ASP A 251 -3.35 -4.19 -6.69
C ASP A 251 -3.96 -5.30 -7.54
N MET A 252 -3.09 -6.01 -8.29
CA MET A 252 -3.48 -7.17 -9.08
C MET A 252 -3.49 -8.47 -8.28
N THR A 253 -3.01 -8.44 -7.03
CA THR A 253 -2.94 -9.59 -6.14
C THR A 253 -4.24 -9.77 -5.34
N SER A 254 -4.97 -8.68 -5.10
CA SER A 254 -6.24 -8.71 -4.38
C SER A 254 -7.35 -9.39 -5.20
N ASN A 255 -8.31 -10.00 -4.50
CA ASN A 255 -9.53 -10.52 -5.09
C ASN A 255 -10.75 -10.01 -4.30
N PRO A 256 -11.52 -9.04 -4.84
CA PRO A 256 -11.41 -8.47 -6.18
C PRO A 256 -10.17 -7.58 -6.37
N ARG A 257 -9.59 -7.57 -7.58
CA ARG A 257 -8.48 -6.67 -7.96
C ARG A 257 -8.88 -5.21 -7.77
N LYS A 258 -7.98 -4.34 -7.32
CA LYS A 258 -8.30 -2.98 -6.89
C LYS A 258 -7.44 -1.93 -7.59
N VAL A 259 -7.99 -0.74 -7.80
CA VAL A 259 -7.23 0.49 -8.09
C VAL A 259 -7.71 1.61 -7.17
N ALA A 260 -6.78 2.26 -6.48
CA ALA A 260 -7.01 3.46 -5.68
C ALA A 260 -6.29 4.67 -6.29
N PHE A 261 -6.85 5.86 -6.09
CA PHE A 261 -6.33 7.11 -6.64
C PHE A 261 -5.84 8.03 -5.54
N TYR A 262 -4.85 8.85 -5.86
CA TYR A 262 -4.22 9.78 -4.91
C TYR A 262 -3.98 11.14 -5.56
N VAL A 263 -4.11 12.21 -4.78
CA VAL A 263 -3.70 13.58 -5.13
C VAL A 263 -2.72 14.05 -4.06
N ASP A 264 -1.51 14.40 -4.47
CA ASP A 264 -0.39 14.76 -3.59
C ASP A 264 -0.21 13.79 -2.41
N ASP A 265 -0.18 12.50 -2.73
CA ASP A 265 -0.04 11.37 -1.78
C ASP A 265 -1.24 11.15 -0.84
N ILE A 266 -2.35 11.88 -1.00
CA ILE A 266 -3.59 11.69 -0.22
C ILE A 266 -4.54 10.76 -0.98
N GLU A 267 -4.93 9.64 -0.37
CA GLU A 267 -5.87 8.67 -0.97
C GLU A 267 -7.26 9.28 -1.16
N GLN A 268 -7.90 8.96 -2.29
CA GLN A 268 -9.20 9.49 -2.67
C GLN A 268 -10.34 8.54 -2.25
N PRO A 269 -11.51 9.06 -1.80
CA PRO A 269 -12.59 8.22 -1.27
C PRO A 269 -13.15 7.18 -2.25
N ASN A 270 -13.31 7.53 -3.53
CA ASN A 270 -13.80 6.61 -4.54
C ASN A 270 -12.63 5.86 -5.17
N PHE A 271 -12.69 4.54 -5.08
CA PHE A 271 -11.74 3.62 -5.70
C PHE A 271 -12.51 2.51 -6.42
N MET A 272 -11.82 1.76 -7.29
CA MET A 272 -12.47 0.71 -8.09
C MET A 272 -11.99 -0.68 -7.73
N ILE A 273 -12.91 -1.63 -7.75
CA ILE A 273 -12.66 -3.05 -7.54
C ILE A 273 -13.23 -3.89 -8.69
N GLY A 274 -12.69 -5.09 -8.86
CA GLY A 274 -13.07 -6.02 -9.92
C GLY A 274 -12.49 -5.66 -11.28
N ILE A 275 -11.39 -4.89 -11.32
CA ILE A 275 -10.73 -4.46 -12.56
C ILE A 275 -10.25 -5.67 -13.40
N PRO A 276 -10.03 -5.51 -14.72
CA PRO A 276 -9.55 -6.58 -15.60
C PRO A 276 -8.24 -7.22 -15.13
N SER A 277 -7.97 -8.45 -15.58
CA SER A 277 -6.72 -9.16 -15.26
C SER A 277 -5.48 -8.58 -15.95
N LYS A 278 -5.69 -7.75 -16.98
CA LYS A 278 -4.64 -7.01 -17.68
C LYS A 278 -5.14 -5.60 -17.94
N ILE A 279 -4.40 -4.60 -17.49
CA ILE A 279 -4.75 -3.18 -17.66
C ILE A 279 -3.58 -2.38 -18.22
N ARG A 280 -3.89 -1.20 -18.74
CA ARG A 280 -2.92 -0.14 -19.07
C ARG A 280 -3.23 1.11 -18.28
N PHE A 281 -2.20 1.85 -17.90
CA PHE A 281 -2.39 3.25 -17.52
C PHE A 281 -2.53 4.11 -18.78
N TRP A 282 -3.22 5.24 -18.63
CA TRP A 282 -3.33 6.23 -19.68
C TRP A 282 -3.50 7.64 -19.09
N ALA A 283 -3.18 8.65 -19.89
CA ALA A 283 -3.40 10.06 -19.57
C ALA A 283 -4.02 10.79 -20.76
N TYR A 284 -4.83 11.82 -20.46
CA TYR A 284 -5.56 12.64 -21.42
C TYR A 284 -5.26 14.12 -21.21
N THR A 285 -5.07 14.82 -22.32
CA THR A 285 -4.98 16.27 -22.37
C THR A 285 -5.62 16.80 -23.67
N TYR A 286 -5.91 18.10 -23.71
CA TYR A 286 -6.60 18.74 -24.84
C TYR A 286 -5.87 19.97 -25.39
N TYR A 287 -5.33 20.80 -24.50
CA TYR A 287 -4.79 22.10 -24.89
C TYR A 287 -3.47 21.95 -25.64
N GLN A 288 -3.27 22.76 -26.68
CA GLN A 288 -2.05 22.76 -27.47
C GLN A 288 -0.79 22.90 -26.59
N SER A 289 0.26 22.16 -26.94
CA SER A 289 1.55 22.16 -26.24
C SER A 289 1.48 21.80 -24.74
N SER A 290 0.33 21.33 -24.26
CA SER A 290 0.19 20.75 -22.92
C SER A 290 1.02 19.49 -22.78
N SER A 291 1.31 19.10 -21.56
CA SER A 291 2.18 17.94 -21.32
C SER A 291 1.83 17.24 -20.03
N PHE A 292 2.24 15.98 -19.96
CA PHE A 292 2.24 15.22 -18.72
C PHE A 292 3.56 14.48 -18.57
N THR A 293 4.06 14.38 -17.34
CA THR A 293 5.31 13.68 -17.03
C THR A 293 5.01 12.56 -16.05
N VAL A 294 5.44 11.34 -16.40
CA VAL A 294 5.40 10.19 -15.49
C VAL A 294 6.55 10.33 -14.50
N THR A 295 6.24 10.63 -13.25
CA THR A 295 7.22 10.83 -12.17
C THR A 295 7.52 9.54 -11.41
N LYS A 296 6.54 8.64 -11.33
CA LYS A 296 6.74 7.29 -10.81
C LYS A 296 5.98 6.30 -11.67
N PHE A 297 6.65 5.23 -12.06
CA PHE A 297 6.01 4.05 -12.60
C PHE A 297 6.77 2.87 -12.06
N GLU A 298 6.21 2.20 -11.07
CA GLU A 298 7.02 1.35 -10.23
C GLU A 298 6.23 0.21 -9.60
N ARG A 299 6.91 -0.92 -9.38
CA ARG A 299 6.35 -2.03 -8.61
C ARG A 299 6.58 -1.79 -7.13
N LEU A 300 5.52 -1.97 -6.35
CA LEU A 300 5.53 -1.88 -4.90
C LEU A 300 5.55 -3.28 -4.28
N VAL A 301 6.15 -3.39 -3.10
CA VAL A 301 6.18 -4.63 -2.30
C VAL A 301 4.83 -4.87 -1.61
N GLN A 302 4.15 -3.80 -1.18
CA GLN A 302 2.88 -3.87 -0.48
C GLN A 302 1.93 -2.75 -0.88
N PHE A 303 0.63 -2.99 -0.73
CA PHE A 303 -0.42 -2.01 -0.95
C PHE A 303 -0.78 -1.40 0.40
N THR A 304 -0.56 -0.09 0.55
CA THR A 304 -0.90 0.63 1.78
C THR A 304 -2.09 1.53 1.50
N SER A 305 -3.26 1.16 2.02
CA SER A 305 -4.42 2.08 2.02
C SER A 305 -4.34 3.03 3.21
N GLN A 306 -4.74 4.27 2.98
CA GLN A 306 -5.04 5.24 4.02
C GLN A 306 -6.50 5.06 4.46
N GLU A 307 -6.81 5.24 5.75
CA GLU A 307 -8.20 5.32 6.20
C GLU A 307 -8.83 6.62 5.69
N VAL A 308 -9.69 6.52 4.68
CA VAL A 308 -10.40 7.66 4.11
C VAL A 308 -11.89 7.55 4.47
N PHE A 309 -12.37 8.51 5.26
CA PHE A 309 -13.78 8.57 5.66
C PHE A 309 -14.69 8.72 4.44
N GLY A 310 -15.80 7.98 4.41
CA GLY A 310 -16.75 8.00 3.29
C GLY A 310 -16.27 7.26 2.03
N SER A 311 -15.23 6.43 2.16
CA SER A 311 -14.72 5.61 1.06
C SER A 311 -15.80 4.73 0.42
N LYS A 312 -15.80 4.66 -0.91
CA LYS A 312 -16.71 3.83 -1.70
C LYS A 312 -15.96 2.96 -2.69
N ALA A 313 -16.14 1.66 -2.55
CA ALA A 313 -15.71 0.69 -3.54
C ALA A 313 -16.71 0.65 -4.70
N LEU A 314 -16.23 0.97 -5.90
CA LEU A 314 -17.03 0.98 -7.13
C LEU A 314 -16.66 -0.22 -8.00
N TYR A 315 -17.63 -0.95 -8.54
CA TYR A 315 -17.35 -2.15 -9.33
C TYR A 315 -17.13 -1.83 -10.81
N TRP A 316 -16.03 -2.33 -11.36
CA TRP A 316 -15.82 -2.35 -12.82
C TRP A 316 -16.98 -3.05 -13.53
N GLY A 317 -17.38 -2.53 -14.69
CA GLY A 317 -18.43 -3.12 -15.52
C GLY A 317 -19.85 -2.96 -14.95
N LYS A 318 -20.02 -2.17 -13.89
CA LYS A 318 -21.32 -1.87 -13.26
C LYS A 318 -21.60 -0.37 -13.30
N SER A 319 -22.88 -0.03 -13.43
CA SER A 319 -23.35 1.32 -13.12
C SER A 319 -23.41 1.50 -11.60
N TRP A 320 -23.01 2.66 -11.12
CA TRP A 320 -23.04 3.04 -9.71
C TRP A 320 -24.21 3.98 -9.43
N LYS A 321 -24.73 3.93 -8.20
CA LYS A 321 -25.70 4.87 -7.66
C LYS A 321 -25.00 5.98 -6.88
#